data_AF-A0AAQ4CR31-F1
#
_entry.id   AF-A0AAQ4CR31-F1
#
_cell.length_a   1.000
_cell.length_b   1.000
_cell.length_c   1.000
_cell.angle_alpha   90.00
_cell.angle_beta   90.00
_cell.angle_gamma   90.00
#
_symmetry.space_group_name_H-M   'P 1'
#
loop_
_entity.id
_entity.type
_entity.pdbx_description
1 polymer ?
#
loop_
_entity_poly.entity_id
_entity_poly.type
_entity_poly.pdbx_seq_one_letter_code
_entity_poly.pdbx_strand_id
1 'polypeptide(L)'
;MRSAVIDAGYNSFRISLYDVFPNGSFRLIGSFKKFVRIGEGIQEGGVIPENKIKEAEDTFLKFKKIIEVKNVKDVRAVGTSAFRYALNGSEVSQRLSDILGYDFRVISGEEEGMMSAIGVMNTLPVIDGIIFEIGGGSLELAEISQRNMRKK
;
A
#
# COMPACT_ATOMS: atom_id res chain seq x y z
N MET A 1 -9.34 -4.08 18.41
CA MET A 1 -9.32 -4.92 17.19
C MET A 1 -7.89 -4.95 16.66
N ARG A 2 -7.45 -6.05 16.04
CA ARG A 2 -6.14 -6.08 15.37
C ARG A 2 -6.33 -6.03 13.86
N SER A 3 -5.62 -5.09 13.23
CA SER A 3 -5.68 -4.82 11.80
C SER A 3 -4.29 -4.93 11.16
N ALA A 4 -4.25 -5.26 9.87
CA ALA A 4 -3.06 -5.21 9.04
C ALA A 4 -3.28 -4.29 7.84
N VAL A 5 -2.28 -3.48 7.52
CA VAL A 5 -2.21 -2.71 6.28
C VAL A 5 -1.04 -3.25 5.46
N ILE A 6 -1.30 -3.65 4.23
CA ILE A 6 -0.31 -4.05 3.25
C ILE A 6 -0.23 -2.96 2.18
N ASP A 7 0.95 -2.37 2.01
CA ASP A 7 1.27 -1.49 0.89
C ASP A 7 2.29 -2.19 -0.02
N ALA A 8 1.92 -2.38 -1.28
CA ALA A 8 2.76 -3.00 -2.30
C ALA A 8 3.14 -1.96 -3.36
N GLY A 9 4.23 -1.24 -3.09
CA GLY A 9 4.73 -0.19 -3.98
C GLY A 9 5.76 -0.68 -4.99
N TYR A 10 6.22 0.25 -5.84
CA TYR A 10 7.20 0.00 -6.91
C TYR A 10 8.49 -0.68 -6.42
N ASN A 11 9.05 -0.21 -5.30
CA ASN A 11 10.34 -0.66 -4.78
C ASN A 11 10.23 -1.77 -3.72
N SER A 12 9.18 -1.73 -2.91
CA SER A 12 9.08 -2.57 -1.72
C SER A 12 7.65 -2.80 -1.32
N PHE A 13 7.41 -3.96 -0.71
CA PHE A 13 6.16 -4.29 -0.08
C PHE A 13 6.34 -4.24 1.43
N ARG A 14 5.32 -3.77 2.15
CA ARG A 14 5.31 -3.74 3.60
C ARG A 14 3.96 -4.24 4.10
N ILE A 15 4.00 -4.95 5.22
CA ILE A 15 2.85 -5.21 6.08
C ILE A 15 3.08 -4.49 7.41
N SER A 16 2.08 -3.76 7.88
CA SER A 16 2.07 -3.06 9.17
C SER A 16 0.88 -3.53 9.99
N LEU A 17 1.14 -3.91 11.24
CA LEU A 17 0.16 -4.45 12.17
C LEU A 17 -0.21 -3.40 13.21
N TYR A 18 -1.50 -3.22 13.44
CA TYR A 18 -2.03 -2.23 14.37
C TYR A 18 -2.99 -2.88 15.37
N ASP A 19 -2.89 -2.48 16.64
CA ASP A 19 -4.00 -2.61 17.58
C ASP A 19 -4.83 -1.31 17.49
N VAL A 20 -6.11 -1.42 17.16
CA VAL A 20 -7.09 -0.32 17.09
C VAL A 20 -8.04 -0.40 18.29
N PHE A 21 -8.16 0.67 19.06
CA PHE A 21 -8.93 0.74 20.29
C PHE A 21 -10.35 1.31 20.05
N PRO A 22 -11.33 1.05 20.93
CA PRO A 22 -12.71 1.52 20.75
C PRO A 22 -12.87 3.05 20.65
N ASN A 23 -11.93 3.82 21.20
CA ASN A 23 -11.92 5.28 21.12
C ASN A 23 -11.31 5.82 19.81
N GLY A 24 -11.00 4.96 18.84
CA GLY A 24 -10.41 5.34 17.56
C GLY A 24 -8.89 5.53 17.57
N SER A 25 -8.25 5.47 18.74
CA SER A 25 -6.78 5.46 18.81
C SER A 25 -6.21 4.13 18.29
N PHE A 26 -4.97 4.15 17.84
CA PHE A 26 -4.29 2.97 17.34
C PHE A 26 -2.81 2.94 17.74
N ARG A 27 -2.22 1.74 17.72
CA ARG A 27 -0.81 1.51 18.03
C ARG A 27 -0.20 0.55 17.03
N LEU A 28 0.92 0.94 16.41
CA LEU A 28 1.75 0.04 15.60
C LEU A 28 2.39 -1.01 16.51
N ILE A 29 2.15 -2.29 16.24
CA ILE A 29 2.68 -3.41 17.03
C ILE A 29 3.76 -4.21 16.29
N GLY A 30 3.91 -3.98 14.99
CA GLY A 30 4.96 -4.61 14.20
C GLY A 30 4.85 -4.26 12.73
N SER A 31 5.96 -4.36 12.03
CA SER A 31 5.98 -4.22 10.58
C SER A 31 7.04 -5.14 9.99
N PHE A 32 6.82 -5.54 8.75
CA PHE A 32 7.81 -6.26 7.96
C PHE A 32 7.84 -5.65 6.56
N LYS A 33 9.04 -5.44 6.03
CA LYS A 33 9.28 -4.82 4.73
C LYS A 33 10.21 -5.70 3.90
N LYS A 34 9.87 -5.90 2.62
CA LYS A 34 10.68 -6.63 1.64
C LYS A 34 10.86 -5.78 0.40
N PHE A 35 12.11 -5.63 -0.04
CA PHE A 35 12.44 -4.99 -1.32
C PHE A 35 12.29 -6.01 -2.45
N VAL A 36 11.11 -6.01 -3.09
CA VAL A 36 10.82 -6.84 -4.27
C VAL A 36 11.26 -6.13 -5.56
N ARG A 37 11.23 -4.78 -5.56
CA ARG A 37 11.47 -3.95 -6.74
C ARG A 37 10.63 -4.43 -7.93
N ILE A 38 9.34 -4.67 -7.68
CA ILE A 38 8.44 -5.24 -8.69
C ILE A 38 8.30 -4.31 -9.90
N GLY A 39 8.41 -3.01 -9.68
CA GLY A 39 8.31 -2.00 -10.72
C GLY A 39 9.58 -1.81 -11.54
N GLU A 40 10.72 -2.36 -11.13
CA GLU A 40 12.02 -2.10 -11.78
C GLU A 40 11.99 -2.46 -13.26
N GLY A 41 12.19 -1.46 -14.12
CA GLY A 41 12.11 -1.62 -15.58
C GLY A 41 10.69 -1.56 -16.17
N ILE A 42 9.65 -1.39 -15.32
CA ILE A 42 8.28 -1.16 -15.74
C ILE A 42 8.07 0.33 -15.95
N GLN A 43 7.84 0.72 -17.21
CA GLN A 43 7.26 2.00 -17.61
C GLN A 43 5.75 1.82 -17.83
N GLU A 44 5.04 2.90 -18.15
CA GLU A 44 3.62 2.83 -18.55
C GLU A 44 3.46 1.89 -19.76
N GLY A 45 2.60 0.89 -19.63
CA GLY A 45 2.42 -0.16 -20.64
C GLY A 45 3.46 -1.29 -20.59
N GLY A 46 4.29 -1.34 -19.55
CA GLY A 46 5.22 -2.45 -19.28
C GLY A 46 4.51 -3.72 -18.78
N VAL A 47 5.28 -4.79 -18.58
CA VAL A 47 4.78 -6.06 -18.03
C VAL A 47 5.62 -6.41 -16.80
N ILE A 48 4.96 -6.81 -15.72
CA ILE A 48 5.66 -7.36 -14.55
C ILE A 48 6.26 -8.70 -14.96
N PRO A 49 7.60 -8.87 -14.91
CA PRO A 49 8.23 -10.09 -15.36
C PRO A 49 7.98 -11.24 -14.37
N GLU A 50 7.87 -12.47 -14.88
CA GLU A 50 7.45 -13.65 -14.09
C GLU A 50 8.34 -13.92 -12.87
N ASN A 51 9.64 -13.61 -12.94
CA ASN A 51 10.54 -13.73 -11.78
C ASN A 51 10.16 -12.77 -10.64
N LYS A 52 9.70 -11.55 -10.96
CA LYS A 52 9.21 -10.58 -9.97
C LYS A 52 7.83 -10.96 -9.45
N ILE A 53 6.98 -11.57 -10.27
CA ILE A 53 5.70 -12.12 -9.83
C ILE A 53 5.93 -13.21 -8.78
N LYS A 54 6.82 -14.17 -9.05
CA LYS A 54 7.16 -15.21 -8.06
C LYS A 54 7.70 -14.63 -6.74
N GLU A 55 8.57 -13.62 -6.81
CA GLU A 55 9.06 -12.95 -5.59
C GLU A 55 7.93 -12.23 -4.82
N ALA A 56 6.96 -11.66 -5.54
CA ALA A 56 5.76 -11.06 -4.96
C ALA A 56 4.87 -12.11 -4.28
N GLU A 57 4.61 -13.24 -4.95
CA GLU A 57 3.84 -14.37 -4.42
C GLU A 57 4.48 -14.93 -3.14
N ASP A 58 5.80 -15.16 -3.14
CA ASP A 58 6.57 -15.59 -1.97
C ASP A 58 6.47 -14.58 -0.81
N THR A 59 6.40 -13.29 -1.13
CA THR A 59 6.25 -12.22 -0.13
C THR A 59 4.84 -12.22 0.45
N PHE A 60 3.81 -12.38 -0.38
CA PHE A 60 2.41 -12.45 0.06
C PHE A 60 2.11 -13.72 0.87
N LEU A 61 2.75 -14.86 0.56
CA LEU A 61 2.71 -16.06 1.40
C LEU A 61 3.28 -15.79 2.80
N LYS A 62 4.33 -14.97 2.93
CA LYS A 62 4.85 -14.56 4.23
C LYS A 62 3.89 -13.62 4.95
N PHE A 63 3.26 -12.68 4.24
CA PHE A 63 2.25 -11.78 4.83
C PHE A 63 1.05 -12.56 5.35
N LYS A 64 0.56 -13.54 4.60
CA LYS A 64 -0.50 -14.45 5.03
C LYS A 64 -0.14 -15.18 6.33
N LYS A 65 1.06 -15.77 6.40
CA LYS A 65 1.55 -16.42 7.63
C LYS A 65 1.60 -15.44 8.82
N ILE A 66 2.01 -14.18 8.60
CA ILE A 66 1.99 -13.14 9.64
C ILE A 66 0.55 -12.86 10.09
N ILE A 67 -0.39 -12.70 9.15
CA ILE A 67 -1.82 -12.47 9.43
C ILE A 67 -2.41 -13.61 10.26
N GLU A 68 -2.16 -14.85 9.86
CA GLU A 68 -2.63 -16.07 10.54
C GLU A 68 -2.05 -16.18 11.96
N VAL A 69 -0.71 -16.12 12.10
CA VAL A 69 -0.03 -16.24 13.41
C VAL A 69 -0.44 -15.12 14.37
N LYS A 70 -0.72 -13.91 13.86
CA LYS A 70 -1.11 -12.76 14.69
C LYS A 70 -2.61 -12.66 14.90
N ASN A 71 -3.41 -13.58 14.36
CA ASN A 71 -4.87 -13.60 14.40
C ASN A 71 -5.48 -12.26 13.97
N VAL A 72 -4.97 -11.68 12.89
CA VAL A 72 -5.49 -10.44 12.32
C VAL A 72 -6.80 -10.74 11.60
N LYS A 73 -7.86 -9.97 11.91
CA LYS A 73 -9.20 -10.17 11.31
C LYS A 73 -9.59 -9.09 10.30
N ASP A 74 -8.88 -7.97 10.31
CA ASP A 74 -9.11 -6.83 9.43
C ASP A 74 -7.83 -6.58 8.63
N VAL A 75 -7.88 -6.82 7.32
CA VAL A 75 -6.72 -6.69 6.43
C VAL A 75 -7.09 -5.74 5.30
N ARG A 76 -6.29 -4.69 5.13
CA ARG A 76 -6.37 -3.74 4.02
C ARG A 76 -5.13 -3.89 3.18
N ALA A 77 -5.24 -4.31 1.93
CA ALA A 77 -4.09 -4.49 1.06
C ALA A 77 -4.23 -3.66 -0.21
N VAL A 78 -3.21 -2.86 -0.53
CA VAL A 78 -3.21 -1.95 -1.68
C VAL A 78 -1.93 -2.05 -2.50
N GLY A 79 -2.08 -2.04 -3.82
CA GLY A 79 -0.99 -1.93 -4.80
C GLY A 79 -1.02 -0.57 -5.48
N THR A 80 0.15 0.01 -5.76
CA THR A 80 0.25 1.38 -6.29
C THR A 80 0.78 1.42 -7.73
N SER A 81 1.64 2.38 -8.06
CA SER A 81 2.06 2.71 -9.43
C SER A 81 2.54 1.52 -10.27
N ALA A 82 3.33 0.60 -9.71
CA ALA A 82 3.81 -0.56 -10.48
C ALA A 82 2.69 -1.49 -10.96
N PHE A 83 1.63 -1.67 -10.17
CA PHE A 83 0.47 -2.46 -10.56
C PHE A 83 -0.48 -1.68 -11.46
N ARG A 84 -0.62 -0.36 -11.26
CA ARG A 84 -1.43 0.50 -12.13
C ARG A 84 -0.92 0.53 -13.57
N TYR A 85 0.40 0.62 -13.74
CA TYR A 85 1.02 0.89 -15.04
C TYR A 85 1.37 -0.35 -15.84
N ALA A 86 1.42 -1.52 -15.19
CA ALA A 86 1.70 -2.77 -15.86
C ALA A 86 0.45 -3.33 -16.57
N LEU A 87 0.60 -3.80 -17.81
CA LEU A 87 -0.48 -4.43 -18.59
C LEU A 87 -1.06 -5.67 -17.92
N ASN A 88 -0.22 -6.45 -17.23
CA ASN A 88 -0.63 -7.61 -16.45
C ASN A 88 -0.87 -7.28 -14.97
N GLY A 89 -0.90 -6.00 -14.57
CA GLY A 89 -1.05 -5.58 -13.18
C GLY A 89 -2.31 -6.14 -12.52
N SER A 90 -3.44 -6.16 -13.25
CA SER A 90 -4.71 -6.71 -12.75
C SER A 90 -4.68 -8.23 -12.57
N GLU A 91 -3.97 -8.96 -13.44
CA GLU A 91 -3.81 -10.41 -13.32
C GLU A 91 -2.95 -10.73 -12.09
N VAL A 92 -1.82 -10.03 -11.95
CA VAL A 92 -0.92 -10.19 -10.81
C VAL A 92 -1.64 -9.82 -9.51
N SER A 93 -2.43 -8.74 -9.47
CA SER A 93 -3.18 -8.39 -8.26
C SER A 93 -4.21 -9.44 -7.87
N GLN A 94 -4.84 -10.12 -8.85
CA GLN A 94 -5.77 -11.21 -8.56
C GLN A 94 -5.04 -12.41 -7.94
N ARG A 95 -3.91 -12.84 -8.54
CA ARG A 95 -3.06 -13.92 -7.99
C ARG A 95 -2.64 -13.63 -6.55
N LEU A 96 -2.24 -12.38 -6.28
CA LEU A 96 -1.84 -11.95 -4.94
C LEU A 96 -3.03 -11.92 -3.95
N SER A 97 -4.23 -11.55 -4.41
CA SER A 97 -5.47 -11.63 -3.61
C SER A 97 -5.78 -13.08 -3.23
N ASP A 98 -5.71 -14.00 -4.19
CA ASP A 98 -5.99 -15.43 -3.97
C ASP A 98 -5.02 -16.04 -2.95
N ILE A 99 -3.73 -15.69 -3.05
CA ILE A 99 -2.72 -16.10 -2.07
C ILE A 99 -3.04 -15.56 -0.69
N LEU A 100 -3.31 -14.25 -0.59
CA LEU A 100 -3.54 -13.56 0.68
C LEU A 100 -4.82 -14.03 1.38
N GLY A 101 -5.85 -14.39 0.60
CA GLY A 101 -7.21 -14.65 1.08
C GLY A 101 -7.99 -13.37 1.44
N TYR A 102 -7.50 -12.22 1.01
CA TYR A 102 -8.10 -10.89 1.20
C TYR A 102 -7.92 -10.07 -0.07
N ASP A 103 -8.84 -9.14 -0.33
CA ASP A 103 -8.76 -8.27 -1.49
C ASP A 103 -7.47 -7.43 -1.49
N PHE A 104 -6.68 -7.59 -2.56
CA PHE A 104 -5.56 -6.72 -2.87
C PHE A 104 -5.96 -5.76 -3.98
N ARG A 105 -6.27 -4.52 -3.58
CA ARG A 105 -6.78 -3.48 -4.49
C ARG A 105 -5.66 -2.68 -5.12
N VAL A 106 -5.68 -2.53 -6.44
CA VAL A 106 -4.86 -1.51 -7.10
C VAL A 106 -5.57 -0.16 -6.97
N ILE A 107 -4.93 0.81 -6.32
CA ILE A 107 -5.51 2.14 -6.05
C ILE A 107 -5.05 3.17 -7.06
N SER A 108 -5.90 4.16 -7.36
CA SER A 108 -5.53 5.29 -8.23
C SER A 108 -4.43 6.16 -7.59
N GLY A 109 -3.73 6.96 -8.40
CA GLY A 109 -2.78 7.95 -7.85
C GLY A 109 -3.48 9.01 -6.98
N GLU A 110 -4.72 9.35 -7.30
CA GLU A 110 -5.53 10.26 -6.47
C GLU A 110 -5.86 9.64 -5.11
N GLU A 111 -6.28 8.37 -5.09
CA GLU A 111 -6.53 7.63 -3.84
C GLU A 111 -5.26 7.52 -3.00
N GLU A 112 -4.12 7.21 -3.63
CA GLU A 112 -2.81 7.16 -2.97
C GLU A 112 -2.44 8.50 -2.33
N GLY A 113 -2.48 9.60 -3.09
CA GLY A 113 -2.22 10.94 -2.58
C GLY A 113 -3.18 11.36 -1.45
N MET A 114 -4.45 10.97 -1.53
CA MET A 114 -5.44 11.22 -0.48
C MET A 114 -5.09 10.45 0.81
N MET A 115 -4.72 9.18 0.72
CA MET A 115 -4.32 8.38 1.88
C MET A 115 -3.06 8.95 2.55
N SER A 116 -2.09 9.38 1.74
CA SER A 116 -0.87 10.06 2.21
C SER A 116 -1.19 11.37 2.93
N ALA A 117 -2.11 12.16 2.39
CA ALA A 117 -2.56 13.39 3.03
C ALA A 117 -3.25 13.15 4.37
N ILE A 118 -4.11 12.14 4.47
CA ILE A 118 -4.71 11.73 5.74
C ILE A 118 -3.62 11.31 6.73
N GLY A 119 -2.65 10.52 6.30
CA GLY A 119 -1.52 10.08 7.13
C GLY A 119 -0.72 11.26 7.69
N VAL A 120 -0.35 12.21 6.83
CA VAL A 120 0.38 13.43 7.22
C VAL A 120 -0.45 14.30 8.17
N MET A 121 -1.72 14.56 7.87
CA MET A 121 -2.60 15.37 8.74
C MET A 121 -2.79 14.76 10.12
N ASN A 122 -2.72 13.43 10.26
CA ASN A 122 -2.86 12.74 11.55
C ASN A 122 -1.54 12.53 12.29
N THR A 123 -0.39 12.74 11.63
CA THR A 123 0.94 12.47 12.21
C THR A 123 1.75 13.74 12.46
N LEU A 124 1.53 14.79 11.66
CA LEU A 124 2.27 16.05 11.72
C LEU A 124 1.34 17.21 12.07
N PRO A 125 1.83 18.27 12.74
CA PRO A 125 1.04 19.46 13.07
C PRO A 125 0.89 20.39 11.85
N VAL A 126 0.47 19.87 10.70
CA VAL A 126 0.21 20.65 9.49
C VAL A 126 -1.21 21.22 9.49
N ILE A 127 -1.35 22.48 9.08
CA ILE A 127 -2.66 23.17 8.97
C ILE A 127 -2.98 23.45 7.49
N ASP A 128 -2.02 24.05 6.77
CA ASP A 128 -2.08 24.31 5.33
C ASP A 128 -0.75 23.86 4.69
N GLY A 129 -0.81 23.35 3.46
CA GLY A 129 0.40 22.94 2.73
C GLY A 129 0.12 22.05 1.53
N ILE A 130 1.17 21.80 0.74
CA ILE A 130 1.16 20.82 -0.34
C ILE A 130 2.01 19.63 0.10
N ILE A 131 1.44 18.43 0.01
CA ILE A 131 2.13 17.17 0.25
C ILE A 131 2.63 16.66 -1.08
N PHE A 132 3.88 16.22 -1.07
CA PHE A 132 4.54 15.54 -2.16
C PHE A 132 4.90 14.13 -1.69
N GLU A 133 4.30 13.11 -2.29
CA GLU A 133 4.73 11.73 -2.12
C GLU A 133 5.49 11.28 -3.36
N ILE A 134 6.79 11.05 -3.21
CA ILE A 134 7.67 10.62 -4.29
C ILE A 134 7.89 9.12 -4.15
N GLY A 135 7.24 8.36 -5.02
CA GLY A 135 7.39 6.92 -5.15
C GLY A 135 8.47 6.53 -6.16
N GLY A 136 8.63 5.22 -6.37
CA GLY A 136 9.56 4.69 -7.38
C GLY A 136 9.10 4.84 -8.83
N GLY A 137 7.79 5.02 -9.05
CA GLY A 137 7.21 5.18 -10.38
C GLY A 137 6.18 6.29 -10.50
N SER A 138 5.96 7.09 -9.44
CA SER A 138 4.93 8.12 -9.43
C SER A 138 5.28 9.27 -8.47
N LEU A 139 4.61 10.40 -8.69
CA LEU A 139 4.55 11.53 -7.78
C LEU A 139 3.07 11.81 -7.53
N GLU A 140 2.68 11.79 -6.26
CA GLU A 140 1.34 12.12 -5.83
C GLU A 140 1.36 13.47 -5.09
N LEU A 141 0.38 14.32 -5.39
CA LEU A 141 0.23 15.66 -4.83
C LEU A 141 -1.10 15.79 -4.12
N ALA A 142 -1.09 16.38 -2.93
CA ALA A 142 -2.31 16.72 -2.21
C ALA A 142 -2.20 18.11 -1.56
N GLU A 143 -3.19 18.96 -1.80
CA GLU A 143 -3.30 20.27 -1.15
C GLU A 143 -4.17 20.14 0.11
N ILE A 144 -3.59 20.52 1.25
CA ILE A 144 -4.28 20.65 2.52
C ILE A 144 -4.53 22.12 2.76
N SER A 145 -5.77 22.46 3.09
CA SER A 145 -6.12 23.77 3.64
C SER A 145 -7.04 23.63 4.84
N GLN A 146 -6.71 24.29 5.95
CA GLN A 146 -7.44 24.21 7.21
C GLN A 146 -7.70 22.77 7.67
N ARG A 147 -6.71 21.88 7.51
CA ARG A 147 -6.82 20.42 7.76
C ARG A 147 -7.93 19.72 6.96
N ASN A 148 -8.35 20.30 5.85
CA ASN A 148 -9.22 19.67 4.86
C ASN A 148 -8.45 19.45 3.56
N MET A 149 -8.72 18.35 2.88
CA MET A 149 -8.18 18.11 1.54
C MET A 149 -9.03 18.87 0.53
N ARG A 150 -8.39 19.70 -0.30
CA ARG A 150 -9.06 20.26 -1.47
C ARG A 150 -8.90 19.27 -2.62
N LYS A 151 -10.04 18.78 -3.15
CA LYS A 151 -10.04 18.07 -4.43
C LYS A 151 -9.70 19.09 -5.52
N LYS A 152 -8.67 18.80 -6.32
CA LYS A 152 -8.46 19.49 -7.60
C LYS A 152 -9.14 18.71 -8.71
#